data_AF-A0AAV9TJY4-F1
#
_entry.id   AF-A0AAV9TJY4-F1
#
_cell.length_a   1.000
_cell.length_b   1.000
_cell.length_c   1.000
_cell.angle_alpha   90.00
_cell.angle_beta   90.00
_cell.angle_gamma   90.00
#
_symmetry.space_group_name_H-M   'P 1'
#
loop_
_entity.id
_entity.type
_entity.pdbx_description
1 polymer ?
#
loop_
_entity_poly.entity_id
_entity_poly.type
_entity_poly.pdbx_seq_one_letter_code
_entity_poly.pdbx_strand_id
1 'polypeptide(L)'
;MEPVRARKRPTPGPMTESRVRPTESEASDDNQKRIDFTDLPAEIHLLISKQLIYPDALSLKHTSSYFYYLVDTGVRLKVEWLMERRMLHLECPNDRRCDLGSDLRFCRGSVPDGENT
;
A
#
# COMPACT_ATOMS: atom_id res chain seq x y z
N MET A 1 20.23 -8.34 55.67
CA MET A 1 21.69 -8.48 55.53
C MET A 1 21.98 -8.65 54.05
N GLU A 2 22.58 -7.67 53.40
CA GLU A 2 23.24 -7.84 52.10
C GLU A 2 24.74 -7.65 52.35
N PRO A 3 25.61 -8.46 51.74
CA PRO A 3 26.69 -7.82 50.97
C PRO A 3 27.17 -8.55 49.68
N VAL A 4 27.48 -7.71 48.66
CA VAL A 4 28.76 -7.63 47.87
C VAL A 4 28.98 -8.63 46.71
N ARG A 5 28.87 -8.20 45.43
CA ARG A 5 29.93 -7.72 44.46
C ARG A 5 31.00 -8.79 44.09
N ALA A 6 31.55 -8.96 42.89
CA ALA A 6 31.48 -8.30 41.57
C ALA A 6 32.29 -9.11 40.52
N ARG A 7 31.90 -8.99 39.23
CA ARG A 7 32.69 -8.92 37.96
C ARG A 7 33.73 -10.00 37.58
N LYS A 8 33.68 -10.40 36.29
CA LYS A 8 34.83 -10.42 35.34
C LYS A 8 34.34 -10.48 33.88
N ARG A 9 34.88 -9.59 33.04
CA ARG A 9 34.93 -9.54 31.55
C ARG A 9 36.43 -9.36 31.23
N PRO A 10 37.07 -10.00 30.21
CA PRO A 10 37.10 -9.47 28.82
C PRO A 10 37.30 -10.48 27.64
N THR A 11 37.02 -9.91 26.45
CA THR A 11 37.13 -10.25 24.99
C THR A 11 38.50 -10.81 24.53
N PRO A 12 38.83 -11.16 23.23
CA PRO A 12 38.33 -10.67 21.90
C PRO A 12 38.17 -11.72 20.73
N GLY A 13 37.24 -11.57 19.78
CA GLY A 13 37.46 -11.06 18.38
C GLY A 13 37.39 -12.21 17.32
N PRO A 14 37.35 -11.99 15.98
CA PRO A 14 37.27 -10.72 15.23
C PRO A 14 36.38 -10.72 13.94
N MET A 15 36.18 -9.50 13.41
CA MET A 15 36.00 -9.06 11.99
C MET A 15 34.58 -8.84 11.39
N THR A 16 34.39 -7.56 11.02
CA THR A 16 33.80 -7.01 9.77
C THR A 16 32.33 -7.34 9.48
N GLU A 17 31.39 -6.40 9.38
CA GLU A 17 31.44 -5.14 8.62
C GLU A 17 30.62 -4.03 9.29
N SER A 18 31.22 -2.85 9.35
CA SER A 18 30.56 -1.60 9.70
C SER A 18 29.69 -1.17 8.51
N ARG A 19 28.36 -1.24 8.63
CA ARG A 19 27.47 -0.64 7.63
C ARG A 19 27.49 0.87 7.81
N VAL A 20 28.45 1.50 7.13
CA VAL A 20 28.56 2.94 6.95
C VAL A 20 27.22 3.48 6.46
N ARG A 21 26.60 4.36 7.24
CA ARG A 21 25.52 5.23 6.75
C ARG A 21 26.15 6.20 5.76
N PRO A 22 25.67 6.32 4.51
CA PRO A 22 26.03 7.45 3.68
C PRO A 22 25.39 8.70 4.29
N THR A 23 26.21 9.48 5.00
CA THR A 23 26.02 10.93 5.12
C THR A 23 26.60 11.53 3.86
N GLU A 24 25.75 11.80 2.87
CA GLU A 24 26.12 12.55 1.68
C GLU A 24 25.30 13.83 1.61
N SER A 25 26.04 14.92 1.83
CA SER A 25 25.88 16.27 1.27
C SER A 25 24.57 17.02 1.46
N GLU A 26 24.55 17.83 2.53
CA GLU A 26 23.95 19.16 2.46
C GLU A 26 24.69 19.98 1.40
N ALA A 27 24.08 20.14 0.23
CA ALA A 27 24.40 21.19 -0.73
C ALA A 27 23.13 21.51 -1.51
N SER A 28 22.43 22.56 -1.04
CA SER A 28 21.59 23.48 -1.80
C SER A 28 20.85 22.88 -3.01
N ASP A 29 19.59 22.49 -2.79
CA ASP A 29 18.64 22.37 -3.89
C ASP A 29 17.42 23.23 -3.59
N ASP A 30 17.01 23.96 -4.61
CA ASP A 30 16.08 25.06 -4.59
C ASP A 30 14.71 24.60 -4.06
N ASN A 31 13.93 25.55 -3.56
CA ASN A 31 12.60 25.38 -2.97
C ASN A 31 11.55 24.93 -4.00
N GLN A 32 11.76 23.80 -4.69
CA GLN A 32 10.76 23.15 -5.52
C GLN A 32 9.72 22.54 -4.59
N LYS A 33 8.70 23.34 -4.26
CA LYS A 33 7.47 22.84 -3.67
C LYS A 33 6.95 21.72 -4.59
N ARG A 34 7.09 20.47 -4.13
CA ARG A 34 6.53 19.32 -4.83
C ARG A 34 5.02 19.53 -4.88
N ILE A 35 4.47 19.51 -6.09
CA ILE A 35 3.03 19.53 -6.29
C ILE A 35 2.55 18.13 -5.96
N ASP A 36 1.77 18.00 -4.89
CA ASP A 36 1.18 16.73 -4.50
C ASP A 36 -0.07 16.46 -5.32
N PHE A 37 -0.47 15.19 -5.40
CA PHE A 37 -1.68 14.79 -6.10
C PHE A 37 -2.91 15.58 -5.61
N THR A 38 -2.98 15.82 -4.30
CA THR A 38 -4.09 16.56 -3.66
C THR A 38 -4.12 18.05 -3.96
N ASP A 39 -3.05 18.61 -4.55
CA ASP A 39 -3.01 20.01 -4.98
C ASP A 39 -3.79 20.23 -6.30
N LEU A 40 -4.21 19.15 -6.97
CA LEU A 40 -5.03 19.24 -8.17
C LEU A 40 -6.47 19.69 -7.83
N PRO A 41 -7.15 20.39 -8.75
CA PRO A 41 -8.57 20.70 -8.59
C PRO A 41 -9.44 19.44 -8.49
N ALA A 42 -10.57 19.55 -7.78
CA ALA A 42 -11.49 18.43 -7.56
C ALA A 42 -12.06 17.85 -8.86
N GLU A 43 -12.24 18.68 -9.88
CA GLU A 43 -12.67 18.27 -11.22
C GLU A 43 -11.65 17.31 -11.86
N ILE A 44 -10.37 17.57 -11.65
CA ILE A 44 -9.29 16.70 -12.15
C ILE A 44 -9.28 15.39 -11.40
N HIS A 45 -9.44 15.41 -10.06
CA HIS A 45 -9.60 14.18 -9.28
C HIS A 45 -10.78 13.33 -9.75
N LEU A 46 -11.92 13.97 -10.07
CA LEU A 46 -13.11 13.29 -10.57
C LEU A 46 -12.92 12.73 -11.99
N LEU A 47 -12.18 13.41 -12.85
CA LEU A 47 -11.83 12.89 -14.18
C LEU A 47 -10.91 11.67 -14.07
N ILE A 48 -9.91 11.74 -13.18
CA ILE A 48 -9.00 10.63 -12.92
C ILE A 48 -9.77 9.42 -12.39
N SER A 49 -10.66 9.61 -11.40
CA SER A 49 -11.41 8.50 -10.81
C SER A 49 -12.29 7.75 -11.81
N LYS A 50 -12.82 8.46 -12.82
CA LYS A 50 -13.62 7.86 -13.92
C LYS A 50 -12.80 7.02 -14.89
N GLN A 51 -11.48 7.18 -14.92
CA GLN A 51 -10.59 6.45 -15.83
C GLN A 51 -10.03 5.17 -15.22
N LEU A 52 -10.22 4.97 -13.91
CA LEU A 52 -9.66 3.83 -13.17
C LEU A 52 -10.55 2.60 -13.31
N ILE A 53 -9.91 1.44 -13.48
CA ILE A 53 -10.57 0.14 -13.33
C ILE A 53 -10.87 -0.14 -11.85
N TYR A 54 -11.78 -1.08 -11.59
CA TYR A 54 -12.27 -1.35 -10.23
C TYR A 54 -11.19 -1.49 -9.15
N PRO A 55 -10.15 -2.34 -9.28
CA PRO A 55 -9.14 -2.49 -8.23
C PRO A 55 -8.38 -1.19 -7.94
N ASP A 56 -8.11 -0.39 -8.96
CA ASP A 56 -7.35 0.86 -8.84
C ASP A 56 -8.22 1.97 -8.25
N ALA A 57 -9.48 2.06 -8.69
CA ALA A 57 -10.46 2.99 -8.13
C ALA A 57 -10.70 2.69 -6.64
N LEU A 58 -10.84 1.42 -6.28
CA LEU A 58 -10.98 0.99 -4.89
C LEU A 58 -9.73 1.33 -4.06
N SER A 59 -8.54 1.16 -4.64
CA SER A 59 -7.30 1.57 -3.99
C SER A 59 -7.26 3.08 -3.74
N LEU A 60 -7.60 3.90 -4.74
CA LEU A 60 -7.67 5.36 -4.60
C LEU A 60 -8.66 5.78 -3.52
N LYS A 61 -9.86 5.16 -3.51
CA LYS A 61 -10.92 5.40 -2.52
C LYS A 61 -10.44 5.20 -1.08
N HIS A 62 -9.50 4.28 -0.84
CA HIS A 62 -8.98 3.96 0.48
C HIS A 62 -7.71 4.73 0.88
N THR A 63 -7.20 5.64 0.05
CA THR A 63 -6.00 6.44 0.38
C THR A 63 -6.27 7.60 1.33
N SER A 64 -7.48 8.20 1.29
CA SER A 64 -7.86 9.31 2.18
C SER A 64 -9.36 9.41 2.32
N SER A 65 -9.82 10.06 3.41
CA SER A 65 -11.25 10.35 3.60
C SER A 65 -11.84 11.19 2.47
N TYR A 66 -11.05 12.06 1.83
CA TYR A 66 -11.51 12.86 0.67
C TYR A 66 -11.85 11.96 -0.52
N PHE A 67 -10.94 11.05 -0.90
CA PHE A 67 -11.19 10.13 -2.01
C PHE A 67 -12.24 9.08 -1.69
N TYR A 68 -12.41 8.73 -0.42
CA TYR A 68 -13.45 7.79 0.02
C TYR A 68 -14.85 8.24 -0.39
N TYR A 69 -15.14 9.54 -0.28
CA TYR A 69 -16.43 10.12 -0.67
C TYR A 69 -16.49 10.54 -2.14
N LEU A 70 -15.35 10.78 -2.79
CA LEU A 70 -15.28 11.22 -4.17
C LEU A 70 -15.38 10.06 -5.18
N VAL A 71 -14.76 8.92 -4.88
CA VAL A 71 -14.57 7.82 -5.84
C VAL A 71 -15.73 6.82 -5.77
N ASP A 72 -16.38 6.59 -6.92
CA ASP A 72 -17.45 5.60 -7.06
C ASP A 72 -16.87 4.23 -7.49
N THR A 73 -17.13 3.21 -6.67
CA THR A 73 -16.75 1.80 -6.90
C THR A 73 -17.99 0.91 -7.07
N GLY A 74 -19.06 1.47 -7.64
CA GLY A 74 -20.34 0.79 -7.85
C GLY A 74 -20.27 -0.44 -8.75
N VAL A 75 -21.40 -1.16 -8.80
CA VAL A 75 -21.54 -2.46 -9.51
C VAL A 75 -21.13 -2.37 -10.98
N ARG A 76 -21.44 -1.26 -11.65
CA ARG A 76 -21.10 -1.06 -13.08
C ARG A 76 -19.60 -1.24 -13.34
N LEU A 77 -18.76 -0.63 -12.50
CA LEU A 77 -17.31 -0.70 -12.62
C LEU A 77 -16.78 -2.13 -12.38
N LYS A 78 -17.37 -2.84 -11.42
CA LYS A 78 -17.05 -4.25 -11.13
C LYS A 78 -17.38 -5.16 -12.32
N VAL A 79 -18.55 -4.95 -12.93
CA VAL A 79 -19.00 -5.72 -14.10
C VAL A 79 -18.11 -5.46 -15.30
N GLU A 80 -17.83 -4.19 -15.60
CA GLU A 80 -16.95 -3.80 -16.71
C GLU A 80 -15.56 -4.45 -16.58
N TRP A 81 -14.97 -4.37 -15.39
CA TRP A 81 -13.70 -5.02 -15.09
C TRP A 81 -13.75 -6.56 -15.23
N LEU A 82 -14.82 -7.21 -14.77
CA LEU A 82 -15.01 -8.65 -14.93
C LEU A 82 -15.15 -9.05 -16.41
N MET A 83 -15.87 -8.26 -17.20
CA MET A 83 -16.04 -8.49 -18.63
C MET A 83 -14.70 -8.40 -19.36
N GLU A 84 -13.92 -7.36 -19.09
CA GLU A 84 -12.59 -7.17 -19.68
C GLU A 84 -11.64 -8.34 -19.32
N ARG A 85 -11.59 -8.74 -18.05
CA ARG A 85 -10.79 -9.92 -17.63
C ARG A 85 -11.20 -11.19 -18.36
N ARG A 86 -12.51 -11.41 -18.55
CA ARG A 86 -13.02 -12.59 -19.26
C ARG A 86 -12.65 -12.56 -20.73
N MET A 87 -12.72 -11.39 -21.37
CA MET A 87 -12.27 -11.21 -22.76
C MET A 87 -10.79 -11.50 -22.94
N LEU A 88 -9.98 -11.19 -21.92
CA LEU A 88 -8.55 -11.48 -21.89
C LEU A 88 -8.22 -12.90 -21.40
N HIS A 89 -9.23 -13.75 -21.17
CA HIS A 89 -9.08 -15.11 -20.63
C HIS A 89 -8.30 -15.17 -19.31
N LEU A 90 -8.39 -14.11 -18.50
CA LEU A 90 -7.78 -14.06 -17.17
C LEU A 90 -8.70 -14.73 -16.14
N GLU A 91 -8.10 -15.25 -15.07
CA GLU A 91 -8.86 -15.80 -13.95
C GLU A 91 -9.74 -14.70 -13.33
N CYS A 92 -11.04 -14.98 -13.20
CA CYS A 92 -11.97 -14.09 -12.51
C CYS A 92 -11.94 -14.38 -11.01
N PRO A 93 -12.10 -13.35 -10.15
CA PRO A 93 -12.20 -13.55 -8.71
C PRO A 93 -13.26 -14.58 -8.37
N ASN A 94 -12.90 -15.53 -7.51
CA ASN A 94 -13.79 -16.54 -6.96
C ASN A 94 -13.92 -16.34 -5.44
N ASP A 95 -15.02 -16.82 -4.87
CA ASP A 95 -15.38 -16.65 -3.46
C ASP A 95 -14.30 -17.08 -2.46
N ARG A 96 -13.30 -17.88 -2.87
CA ARG A 96 -12.22 -18.36 -1.99
C ARG A 96 -11.03 -17.41 -1.88
N ARG A 97 -10.85 -16.49 -2.84
CA ARG A 97 -9.69 -15.58 -2.88
C ARG A 97 -10.04 -14.11 -2.98
N CYS A 98 -11.15 -13.72 -3.61
CA CYS A 98 -11.57 -12.32 -3.66
C CYS A 98 -13.07 -12.29 -3.96
N ASP A 99 -13.92 -12.11 -2.96
CA ASP A 99 -15.37 -12.01 -3.16
C ASP A 99 -15.75 -10.60 -3.63
N LEU A 100 -16.29 -10.49 -4.84
CA LEU A 100 -16.70 -9.23 -5.49
C LEU A 100 -18.03 -8.66 -5.02
N GLY A 101 -18.76 -9.39 -4.17
CA GLY A 101 -20.07 -8.99 -3.64
C GLY A 101 -20.02 -7.68 -2.87
N SER A 102 -18.87 -7.29 -2.30
CA SER A 102 -18.66 -5.94 -1.76
C SER A 102 -17.18 -5.55 -1.77
N ASP A 103 -16.91 -4.25 -1.68
CA ASP A 103 -15.55 -3.70 -1.60
C ASP A 103 -14.80 -4.29 -0.40
N LEU A 104 -15.48 -4.38 0.75
CA LEU A 104 -14.90 -4.94 1.97
C LEU A 104 -14.48 -6.40 1.81
N ARG A 105 -15.33 -7.22 1.17
CA ARG A 105 -15.03 -8.64 0.95
C ARG A 105 -13.92 -8.83 -0.08
N PHE A 106 -13.88 -7.98 -1.09
CA PHE A 106 -12.83 -8.00 -2.11
C PHE A 106 -11.45 -7.69 -1.50
N CYS A 107 -11.37 -6.65 -0.66
CA CYS A 107 -10.14 -6.30 0.05
C CYS A 107 -9.67 -7.43 0.99
N ARG A 108 -10.60 -8.11 1.67
CA ARG A 108 -10.27 -9.16 2.66
C ARG A 108 -9.81 -10.47 2.05
N GLY A 109 -10.32 -10.86 0.87
CA GLY A 109 -9.89 -12.10 0.23
C GLY A 109 -8.42 -12.08 -0.22
N SER A 110 -7.88 -10.89 -0.51
CA SER A 110 -6.59 -10.71 -1.18
C SER A 110 -5.37 -11.13 -0.34
N VAL A 111 -5.55 -11.43 0.96
CA VAL A 111 -4.48 -11.84 1.86
C VAL A 111 -4.78 -13.26 2.35
N PRO A 112 -3.98 -14.28 1.96
CA PRO A 112 -4.08 -15.57 2.63
C PRO A 112 -3.65 -15.36 4.08
N ASP A 113 -4.54 -15.67 5.02
CA ASP A 113 -4.16 -15.81 6.42
C ASP A 113 -3.10 -16.90 6.48
N GLY A 114 -1.85 -16.50 6.72
CA GLY A 114 -0.75 -17.43 6.92
C GLY A 114 -0.90 -18.13 8.27
N GLU A 115 -1.87 -19.04 8.40
CA GLU A 115 -1.96 -19.98 9.51
C GLU A 115 -2.40 -21.38 9.03
N ASN A 116 -1.42 -22.29 9.08
CA ASN A 116 -1.49 -23.76 9.16
C ASN A 116 -2.56 -24.52 8.35
N THR A 117 -2.11 -25.17 7.28
CA THR A 117 -2.42 -26.59 7.06
C THR A 117 -1.25 -27.28 6.34
#